data_AF-A0A812VG07-F1
#
_entry.id   AF-A0A812VG07-F1
#
_cell.length_a   1.000
_cell.length_b   1.000
_cell.length_c   1.000
_cell.angle_alpha   90.00
_cell.angle_beta   90.00
_cell.angle_gamma   90.00
#
_symmetry.space_group_name_H-M   'P 1'
#
loop_
_entity.id
_entity.type
_entity.pdbx_description
1 polymer ?
#
loop_
_entity_poly.entity_id
_entity_poly.type
_entity_poly.pdbx_seq_one_letter_code
_entity_poly.pdbx_strand_id
1 'polypeptide(L)'
;AHRKRLCQEAGKQLAKAQQGQNFDELTQAVAAAEKCGIRMEEIEKEAAVFSKQYEEDAVEVRRAMNSKDEGAMVSALRAAEAKGFEDSFLMGELREKLAELQAARAAAARRSAAESQLERALGEDAKSLEKAIAEAAVSGLSLSQLAPARKRKAEIEEQRRREQGREVLARRLKAATRTGNPKILAQVIAAAERAGVSKAEVRAAQEMADRWAAEARGKAPVEE
;
A
#
# COMPACT_ATOMS: atom_id res chain seq x y z
N ALA A 1 -43.55 -33.35 23.10
CA ALA A 1 -42.72 -32.29 22.47
C ALA A 1 -41.98 -31.43 23.50
N HIS A 2 -42.68 -30.83 24.48
CA HIS A 2 -42.06 -29.95 25.49
C HIS A 2 -40.96 -30.63 26.34
N ARG A 3 -41.24 -31.81 26.91
CA ARG A 3 -40.25 -32.60 27.69
C ARG A 3 -38.97 -32.89 26.90
N LYS A 4 -39.08 -33.25 25.62
CA LYS A 4 -37.92 -33.50 24.74
C LYS A 4 -37.05 -32.26 24.56
N ARG A 5 -37.67 -31.08 24.36
CA ARG A 5 -36.94 -29.81 24.23
C ARG A 5 -36.20 -29.45 25.52
N LEU A 6 -36.81 -29.66 26.68
CA LEU A 6 -36.17 -29.41 27.98
C LEU A 6 -34.98 -30.36 28.22
N CYS A 7 -35.12 -31.64 27.84
CA CYS A 7 -34.03 -32.62 27.92
C CYS A 7 -32.84 -32.21 27.03
N GLN A 8 -33.13 -31.78 25.80
CA GLN A 8 -32.12 -31.31 24.85
C GLN A 8 -31.43 -30.02 25.32
N GLU A 9 -32.20 -29.06 25.85
CA GLU A 9 -31.63 -27.81 26.37
C GLU A 9 -30.75 -28.06 27.60
N ALA A 10 -31.21 -28.87 28.56
CA ALA A 10 -30.41 -29.25 29.72
C ALA A 10 -29.15 -30.03 29.32
N GLY A 11 -29.26 -30.95 28.34
CA GLY A 11 -28.11 -31.69 27.81
C GLY A 11 -27.09 -30.78 27.13
N LYS A 12 -27.56 -29.82 26.32
CA LYS A 12 -26.71 -28.79 25.68
C LYS A 12 -25.97 -27.94 26.71
N GLN A 13 -26.68 -27.46 27.74
CA GLN A 13 -26.07 -26.64 28.79
C GLN A 13 -25.10 -27.46 29.65
N LEU A 14 -25.37 -28.76 29.85
CA LEU A 14 -24.46 -29.65 30.57
C LEU A 14 -23.16 -29.87 29.77
N ALA A 15 -23.27 -30.08 28.46
CA ALA A 15 -22.09 -30.20 27.58
C ALA A 15 -21.24 -28.90 27.59
N LYS A 16 -21.88 -27.73 27.55
CA LYS A 16 -21.19 -26.43 27.68
C LYS A 16 -20.47 -26.28 29.02
N ALA A 17 -21.13 -26.62 30.12
CA ALA A 17 -20.53 -26.55 31.45
C ALA A 17 -19.35 -27.53 31.63
N GLN A 18 -19.44 -28.73 31.03
CA GLN A 18 -18.31 -29.68 30.99
C GLN A 18 -17.09 -29.11 30.24
N GLN A 19 -17.30 -28.14 29.36
CA GLN A 19 -16.24 -27.41 28.66
C GLN A 19 -15.84 -26.10 29.34
N GLY A 20 -16.30 -25.88 30.58
CA GLY A 20 -15.98 -24.70 31.39
C GLY A 20 -16.83 -23.48 31.08
N GLN A 21 -17.96 -23.62 30.37
CA GLN A 21 -18.82 -22.50 30.01
C GLN A 21 -20.11 -22.44 30.85
N ASN A 22 -20.36 -21.27 31.42
CA ASN A 22 -21.64 -20.77 31.95
C ASN A 22 -22.46 -21.75 32.83
N PHE A 23 -22.04 -21.93 34.09
CA PHE A 23 -22.70 -22.79 35.07
C PHE A 23 -24.10 -22.32 35.51
N ASP A 24 -24.40 -21.03 35.39
CA ASP A 24 -25.69 -20.47 35.79
C ASP A 24 -26.82 -20.92 34.85
N GLU A 25 -26.56 -20.95 33.54
CA GLU A 25 -27.49 -21.47 32.53
C GLU A 25 -27.74 -22.96 32.70
N LEU A 26 -26.69 -23.73 33.02
CA LEU A 26 -26.84 -25.16 33.35
C LEU A 26 -27.78 -25.36 34.53
N THR A 27 -27.55 -24.62 35.62
CA THR A 27 -28.32 -24.76 36.86
C THR A 27 -29.81 -24.52 36.61
N GLN A 28 -30.14 -23.48 35.82
CA GLN A 28 -31.53 -23.19 35.44
C GLN A 28 -32.13 -24.28 34.53
N ALA A 29 -31.37 -24.76 33.54
CA ALA A 29 -31.83 -25.76 32.60
C ALA A 29 -32.09 -27.13 33.24
N VAL A 30 -31.20 -27.57 34.14
CA VAL A 30 -31.37 -28.82 34.92
C VAL A 30 -32.56 -28.71 35.85
N ALA A 31 -32.71 -27.60 36.58
CA ALA A 31 -33.86 -27.39 37.47
C ALA A 31 -35.20 -27.39 36.70
N ALA A 32 -35.24 -26.85 35.48
CA ALA A 32 -36.42 -26.90 34.61
C ALA A 32 -36.72 -28.33 34.10
N ALA A 33 -35.67 -29.11 33.81
CA ALA A 33 -35.80 -30.50 33.38
C ALA A 33 -36.29 -31.41 34.51
N GLU A 34 -35.75 -31.25 35.72
CA GLU A 34 -36.15 -31.98 36.92
C GLU A 34 -37.62 -31.73 37.28
N LYS A 35 -38.08 -30.48 37.21
CA LYS A 35 -39.51 -30.12 37.42
C LYS A 35 -40.45 -30.84 36.45
N CYS A 36 -39.95 -31.28 35.30
CA CYS A 36 -40.71 -32.04 34.30
C CYS A 36 -40.49 -33.56 34.38
N GLY A 37 -39.85 -34.04 35.45
CA GLY A 37 -39.60 -35.47 35.68
C GLY A 37 -38.54 -36.07 34.75
N ILE A 38 -37.66 -35.25 34.17
CA ILE A 38 -36.53 -35.71 33.37
C ILE A 38 -35.42 -36.13 34.32
N ARG A 39 -34.94 -37.37 34.17
CA ARG A 39 -33.86 -37.90 35.00
C ARG A 39 -32.51 -37.41 34.52
N MET A 40 -31.56 -37.25 35.44
CA MET A 40 -30.20 -36.82 35.12
C MET A 40 -29.53 -37.72 34.06
N GLU A 41 -29.76 -39.03 34.10
CA GLU A 41 -29.28 -40.00 33.11
C GLU A 41 -29.76 -39.68 31.67
N GLU A 42 -30.96 -39.11 31.51
CA GLU A 42 -31.50 -38.69 30.20
C GLU A 42 -30.80 -37.41 29.71
N ILE A 43 -30.49 -36.49 30.64
CA ILE A 43 -29.76 -35.25 30.37
C ILE A 43 -28.31 -35.55 29.99
N GLU A 44 -27.65 -36.47 30.70
CA GLU A 44 -26.27 -36.91 30.43
C GLU A 44 -26.13 -37.58 29.05
N LYS A 45 -27.13 -38.38 28.64
CA LYS A 45 -27.16 -38.98 27.30
C LYS A 45 -27.25 -37.92 26.20
N GLU A 46 -28.12 -36.92 26.36
CA GLU A 46 -28.20 -35.80 25.43
C GLU A 46 -26.90 -34.98 25.45
N ALA A 47 -26.31 -34.75 26.62
CA ALA A 47 -25.02 -34.06 26.74
C ALA A 47 -23.90 -34.78 26.00
N ALA A 48 -23.84 -36.11 26.07
CA ALA A 48 -22.86 -36.90 25.32
C ALA A 48 -23.02 -36.75 23.79
N VAL A 49 -24.27 -36.67 23.30
CA VAL A 49 -24.55 -36.40 21.88
C VAL A 49 -24.05 -35.00 21.49
N PHE A 50 -24.34 -34.00 22.32
CA PHE A 50 -23.85 -32.63 22.09
C PHE A 50 -22.32 -32.52 22.14
N SER A 51 -21.67 -33.18 23.10
CA SER A 51 -20.20 -33.19 23.20
C SER A 51 -19.54 -33.82 21.98
N LYS A 52 -20.10 -34.93 21.45
CA LYS A 52 -19.58 -35.53 20.22
C LYS A 52 -19.77 -34.60 19.02
N GLN A 53 -20.94 -33.99 18.88
CA GLN A 53 -21.19 -33.01 17.81
C GLN A 53 -20.22 -31.83 17.91
N TYR A 54 -19.92 -31.37 19.13
CA TYR A 54 -18.96 -30.32 19.39
C TYR A 54 -17.55 -30.68 18.91
N GLU A 55 -17.08 -31.90 19.18
CA GLU A 55 -15.78 -32.37 18.71
C GLU A 55 -15.70 -32.41 17.18
N GLU A 56 -16.75 -32.91 16.52
CA GLU A 56 -16.84 -32.95 15.05
C GLU A 56 -16.79 -31.53 14.45
N ASP A 57 -17.58 -30.61 14.99
CA ASP A 57 -17.60 -29.21 14.55
C ASP A 57 -16.25 -28.51 14.81
N ALA A 58 -15.60 -28.82 15.93
CA ALA A 58 -14.27 -28.31 16.23
C ALA A 58 -13.19 -28.83 15.26
N VAL A 59 -13.34 -30.07 14.76
CA VAL A 59 -12.48 -30.60 13.69
C VAL A 59 -12.68 -29.83 12.39
N GLU A 60 -13.92 -29.52 12.01
CA GLU A 60 -14.21 -28.72 10.81
C GLU A 60 -13.62 -27.31 10.90
N VAL A 61 -13.77 -26.63 12.04
CA VAL A 61 -13.17 -25.32 12.27
C VAL A 61 -11.65 -25.38 12.16
N ARG A 62 -11.00 -26.35 12.82
CA ARG A 62 -9.54 -26.54 12.70
C ARG A 62 -9.11 -26.83 11.26
N ARG A 63 -9.89 -27.60 10.52
CA ARG A 63 -9.62 -27.87 9.10
C ARG A 63 -9.69 -26.59 8.26
N ALA A 64 -10.70 -25.75 8.49
CA ALA A 64 -10.82 -24.45 7.82
C ALA A 64 -9.65 -23.51 8.18
N MET A 65 -9.23 -23.49 9.44
CA MET A 65 -8.07 -22.70 9.86
C MET A 65 -6.77 -23.14 9.16
N ASN A 66 -6.61 -24.46 8.95
CA ASN A 66 -5.43 -25.01 8.30
C ASN A 66 -5.43 -24.86 6.77
N SER A 67 -6.59 -24.67 6.13
CA SER A 67 -6.65 -24.49 4.67
C SER A 67 -6.10 -23.15 4.20
N LYS A 68 -6.02 -22.16 5.10
CA LYS A 68 -5.69 -20.75 4.79
C LYS A 68 -6.64 -20.13 3.75
N ASP A 69 -7.80 -20.74 3.55
CA ASP A 69 -8.82 -20.23 2.64
C ASP A 69 -9.83 -19.37 3.42
N GLU A 70 -9.93 -18.10 3.03
CA GLU A 70 -10.83 -17.13 3.66
C GLU A 70 -12.30 -17.59 3.57
N GLY A 71 -12.71 -18.15 2.43
CA GLY A 71 -14.07 -18.64 2.21
C GLY A 71 -14.43 -19.80 3.13
N ALA A 72 -13.52 -20.76 3.28
CA ALA A 72 -13.66 -21.88 4.21
C ALA A 72 -13.74 -21.40 5.67
N MET A 73 -12.90 -20.46 6.08
CA MET A 73 -12.93 -19.90 7.44
C MET A 73 -14.23 -19.16 7.74
N VAL A 74 -14.72 -18.32 6.81
CA VAL A 74 -16.00 -17.61 6.96
C VAL A 74 -17.18 -18.60 7.00
N SER A 75 -17.15 -19.64 6.17
CA SER A 75 -18.19 -20.66 6.15
C SER A 75 -18.22 -21.46 7.45
N ALA A 76 -17.05 -21.87 7.95
CA ALA A 76 -16.91 -22.55 9.23
C ALA A 76 -17.37 -21.66 10.39
N LEU A 77 -17.02 -20.36 10.36
CA LEU A 77 -17.46 -19.41 11.37
C LEU A 77 -18.99 -19.33 11.44
N ARG A 78 -19.66 -19.10 10.29
CA ARG A 78 -21.13 -19.02 10.22
C ARG A 78 -21.79 -20.32 10.64
N ALA A 79 -21.23 -21.47 10.25
CA ALA A 79 -21.76 -22.78 10.63
C ALA A 79 -21.65 -23.01 12.14
N ALA A 80 -20.54 -22.61 12.77
CA ALA A 80 -20.34 -22.71 14.21
C ALA A 80 -21.25 -21.74 14.99
N GLU A 81 -21.42 -20.50 14.52
CA GLU A 81 -22.34 -19.52 15.10
C GLU A 81 -23.79 -20.02 15.05
N ALA A 82 -24.22 -20.58 13.91
CA ALA A 82 -25.56 -21.15 13.76
C ALA A 82 -25.87 -22.31 14.73
N LYS A 83 -24.82 -23.02 15.18
CA LYS A 83 -24.93 -24.11 16.15
C LYS A 83 -24.72 -23.65 17.60
N GLY A 84 -24.41 -22.37 17.83
CA GLY A 84 -24.29 -21.75 19.16
C GLY A 84 -22.90 -21.85 19.80
N PHE A 85 -21.83 -21.87 19.00
CA PHE A 85 -20.43 -21.98 19.44
C PHE A 85 -19.74 -20.61 19.64
N GLU A 86 -20.51 -19.51 19.69
CA GLU A 86 -20.04 -18.12 19.52
C GLU A 86 -18.89 -17.69 20.45
N ASP A 87 -18.88 -18.23 21.67
CA ASP A 87 -17.94 -17.86 22.76
C ASP A 87 -16.89 -18.95 23.08
N SER A 88 -16.66 -19.88 22.16
CA SER A 88 -15.58 -20.86 22.33
C SER A 88 -14.21 -20.25 22.01
N PHE A 89 -13.17 -20.68 22.73
CA PHE A 89 -11.77 -20.29 22.47
C PHE A 89 -11.37 -20.52 21.00
N LEU A 90 -11.85 -21.63 20.43
CA LEU A 90 -11.60 -22.00 19.04
C LEU A 90 -12.17 -20.97 18.05
N MET A 91 -13.32 -20.38 18.34
CA MET A 91 -13.90 -19.32 17.53
C MET A 91 -13.12 -18.01 17.63
N GLY A 92 -12.54 -17.72 18.79
CA GLY A 92 -11.58 -16.63 18.95
C GLY A 92 -10.38 -16.80 18.02
N GLU A 93 -9.73 -17.96 18.05
CA GLU A 93 -8.57 -18.26 17.20
C GLU A 93 -8.92 -18.24 15.69
N LEU A 94 -10.10 -18.74 15.31
CA LEU A 94 -10.59 -18.66 13.94
C LEU A 94 -10.77 -17.21 13.47
N ARG A 95 -11.39 -16.35 14.30
CA ARG A 95 -11.60 -14.92 14.00
C ARG A 95 -10.27 -14.18 13.86
N GLU A 96 -9.32 -14.47 14.74
CA GLU A 96 -7.98 -13.87 14.68
C GLU A 96 -7.25 -14.26 13.39
N LYS A 97 -7.18 -15.55 13.05
CA LYS A 97 -6.57 -16.00 11.80
C LYS A 97 -7.26 -15.44 10.56
N LEU A 98 -8.58 -15.33 10.58
CA LEU A 98 -9.33 -14.70 9.48
C LEU A 98 -8.95 -13.22 9.34
N ALA A 99 -8.86 -12.49 10.45
CA ALA A 99 -8.45 -11.09 10.45
C ALA A 99 -7.00 -10.91 9.96
N GLU A 100 -6.08 -11.78 10.35
CA GLU A 100 -4.70 -11.80 9.85
C GLU A 100 -4.63 -12.02 8.34
N LEU A 101 -5.39 -13.00 7.82
CA LEU A 101 -5.45 -13.28 6.38
C LEU A 101 -6.02 -12.08 5.61
N GLN A 102 -7.09 -11.47 6.11
CA GLN A 102 -7.69 -10.28 5.50
C GLN A 102 -6.73 -9.09 5.52
N ALA A 103 -6.02 -8.88 6.63
CA ALA A 103 -5.00 -7.84 6.74
C ALA A 103 -3.84 -8.08 5.76
N ALA A 104 -3.37 -9.33 5.64
CA ALA A 104 -2.33 -9.71 4.69
C ALA A 104 -2.77 -9.48 3.23
N ARG A 105 -4.01 -9.85 2.89
CA ARG A 105 -4.58 -9.63 1.56
C ARG A 105 -4.74 -8.14 1.24
N ALA A 106 -5.21 -7.34 2.21
CA ALA A 106 -5.31 -5.90 2.05
C ALA A 106 -3.93 -5.25 1.88
N ALA A 107 -2.92 -5.70 2.62
CA ALA A 107 -1.54 -5.25 2.45
C ALA A 107 -0.97 -5.60 1.07
N ALA A 108 -1.21 -6.83 0.58
CA ALA A 108 -0.81 -7.25 -0.75
C ALA A 108 -1.49 -6.43 -1.85
N ALA A 109 -2.79 -6.16 -1.73
CA ALA A 109 -3.54 -5.32 -2.66
C ALA A 109 -3.01 -3.87 -2.68
N ARG A 110 -2.71 -3.29 -1.50
CA ARG A 110 -2.09 -1.96 -1.39
C ARG A 110 -0.73 -1.91 -2.07
N ARG A 111 0.12 -2.93 -1.88
CA ARG A 111 1.42 -3.04 -2.57
C ARG A 111 1.26 -3.08 -4.08
N SER A 112 0.38 -3.95 -4.59
CA SER A 112 0.13 -4.07 -6.03
C SER A 112 -0.42 -2.78 -6.65
N ALA A 113 -1.32 -2.09 -5.95
CA ALA A 113 -1.82 -0.79 -6.37
C ALA A 113 -0.71 0.27 -6.42
N ALA A 114 0.15 0.29 -5.41
CA ALA A 114 1.28 1.22 -5.36
C ALA A 114 2.35 0.93 -6.42
N GLU A 115 2.62 -0.33 -6.73
CA GLU A 115 3.48 -0.73 -7.86
C GLU A 115 2.90 -0.20 -9.18
N SER A 116 1.60 -0.40 -9.41
CA SER A 116 0.91 0.10 -10.61
C SER A 116 0.94 1.64 -10.70
N GLN A 117 0.81 2.34 -9.57
CA GLN A 117 0.91 3.80 -9.53
C GLN A 117 2.34 4.27 -9.82
N LEU A 118 3.33 3.59 -9.26
CA LEU A 118 4.75 3.89 -9.49
C LEU A 118 5.10 3.72 -10.97
N GLU A 119 4.65 2.65 -11.60
CA GLU A 119 4.87 2.41 -13.04
C GLU A 119 4.27 3.51 -13.91
N ARG A 120 3.05 3.96 -13.62
CA ARG A 120 2.44 5.09 -14.36
C ARG A 120 3.23 6.38 -14.16
N ALA A 121 3.65 6.66 -12.93
CA ALA A 121 4.36 7.87 -12.58
C ALA A 121 5.75 7.97 -13.24
N LEU A 122 6.35 6.86 -13.70
CA LEU A 122 7.63 6.88 -14.42
C LEU A 122 7.59 7.70 -15.72
N GLY A 123 6.40 7.83 -16.33
CA GLY A 123 6.17 8.67 -17.51
C GLY A 123 5.78 10.11 -17.20
N GLU A 124 5.58 10.46 -15.92
CA GLU A 124 5.12 11.78 -15.49
C GLU A 124 6.28 12.71 -15.08
N ASP A 125 5.95 13.86 -14.48
CA ASP A 125 6.94 14.81 -13.99
C ASP A 125 7.60 14.36 -12.67
N ALA A 126 8.67 15.06 -12.27
CA ALA A 126 9.42 14.73 -11.06
C ALA A 126 8.59 14.81 -9.76
N LYS A 127 7.53 15.64 -9.72
CA LYS A 127 6.68 15.80 -8.52
C LYS A 127 5.69 14.66 -8.39
N SER A 128 5.05 14.26 -9.49
CA SER A 128 4.21 13.06 -9.54
C SER A 128 5.00 11.83 -9.14
N LEU A 129 6.21 11.69 -9.67
CA LEU A 129 7.09 10.56 -9.37
C LEU A 129 7.54 10.54 -7.90
N GLU A 130 7.81 11.71 -7.30
CA GLU A 130 8.10 11.83 -5.87
C GLU A 130 6.93 11.37 -5.00
N LYS A 131 5.70 11.79 -5.33
CA LYS A 131 4.49 11.38 -4.62
C LYS A 131 4.30 9.86 -4.71
N ALA A 132 4.44 9.29 -5.91
CA ALA A 132 4.29 7.85 -6.11
C ALA A 132 5.35 7.04 -5.34
N ILE A 133 6.61 7.52 -5.28
CA ILE A 133 7.66 6.89 -4.47
C ILE A 133 7.31 6.89 -2.98
N ALA A 134 6.77 8.00 -2.47
CA ALA A 134 6.37 8.10 -1.07
C ALA A 134 5.20 7.16 -0.74
N GLU A 135 4.17 7.12 -1.59
CA GLU A 135 3.01 6.23 -1.43
C GLU A 135 3.42 4.74 -1.52
N ALA A 136 4.35 4.40 -2.41
CA ALA A 136 4.90 3.06 -2.53
C ALA A 136 5.75 2.66 -1.31
N ALA A 137 6.54 3.58 -0.75
CA ALA A 137 7.27 3.32 0.49
C ALA A 137 6.33 3.04 1.67
N VAL A 138 5.25 3.82 1.83
CA VAL A 138 4.24 3.61 2.88
C VAL A 138 3.49 2.28 2.68
N SER A 139 3.27 1.88 1.43
CA SER A 139 2.63 0.61 1.09
C SER A 139 3.54 -0.61 1.32
N GLY A 140 4.82 -0.38 1.67
CA GLY A 140 5.78 -1.42 2.03
C GLY A 140 6.57 -1.99 0.86
N LEU A 141 6.75 -1.23 -0.23
CA LEU A 141 7.70 -1.59 -1.27
C LEU A 141 9.13 -1.43 -0.74
N SER A 142 10.01 -2.34 -1.16
CA SER A 142 11.41 -2.35 -0.78
C SER A 142 12.22 -1.26 -1.48
N LEU A 143 13.38 -0.91 -0.91
CA LEU A 143 14.28 0.10 -1.49
C LEU A 143 14.77 -0.27 -2.89
N SER A 144 14.95 -1.56 -3.18
CA SER A 144 15.33 -2.05 -4.51
C SER A 144 14.21 -1.84 -5.54
N GLN A 145 12.95 -2.05 -5.16
CA GLN A 145 11.79 -1.76 -6.02
C GLN A 145 11.64 -0.26 -6.31
N LEU A 146 12.00 0.61 -5.36
CA LEU A 146 11.93 2.06 -5.52
C LEU A 146 13.13 2.66 -6.29
N ALA A 147 14.23 1.92 -6.43
CA ALA A 147 15.48 2.44 -7.02
C ALA A 147 15.33 2.93 -8.48
N PRO A 148 14.62 2.23 -9.39
CA PRO A 148 14.41 2.71 -10.75
C PRO A 148 13.67 4.05 -10.79
N ALA A 149 12.61 4.20 -10.00
CA ALA A 149 11.83 5.44 -9.90
C ALA A 149 12.67 6.59 -9.35
N ARG A 150 13.48 6.35 -8.31
CA ARG A 150 14.39 7.37 -7.76
C ARG A 150 15.44 7.82 -8.77
N LYS A 151 16.01 6.87 -9.53
CA LYS A 151 16.95 7.19 -10.61
C LYS A 151 16.27 8.05 -11.67
N ARG A 152 15.07 7.67 -12.10
CA ARG A 152 14.30 8.43 -13.09
C ARG A 152 13.97 9.86 -12.62
N LYS A 153 13.59 10.03 -11.35
CA LYS A 153 13.38 11.36 -10.75
C LYS A 153 14.64 12.22 -10.86
N ALA A 154 15.81 11.67 -10.49
CA ALA A 154 17.07 12.39 -10.56
C ALA A 154 17.43 12.80 -12.00
N GLU A 155 17.17 11.93 -12.99
CA GLU A 155 17.35 12.24 -14.41
C GLU A 155 16.47 13.41 -14.87
N ILE A 156 15.18 13.41 -14.50
CA ILE A 156 14.24 14.48 -14.85
C ILE A 156 14.68 15.81 -14.21
N GLU A 157 15.06 15.78 -12.94
CA GLU A 157 15.54 16.98 -12.24
C GLU A 157 16.84 17.51 -12.83
N GLU A 158 17.77 16.64 -13.20
CA GLU A 158 19.01 17.04 -13.86
C GLU A 158 18.74 17.65 -15.23
N GLN A 159 17.86 17.04 -16.04
CA GLN A 159 17.45 17.59 -17.32
C GLN A 159 16.85 18.98 -17.16
N ARG A 160 15.96 19.18 -16.18
CA ARG A 160 15.35 20.47 -15.89
C ARG A 160 16.40 21.51 -15.47
N ARG A 161 17.38 21.14 -14.65
CA ARG A 161 18.49 22.03 -14.26
C ARG A 161 19.33 22.45 -15.46
N ARG A 162 19.61 21.51 -16.37
CA ARG A 162 20.35 21.81 -17.62
C ARG A 162 19.55 22.76 -18.52
N GLU A 163 18.25 22.54 -18.66
CA GLU A 163 17.35 23.42 -19.43
C GLU A 163 17.27 24.83 -18.83
N GLN A 164 17.11 24.95 -17.51
CA GLN A 164 17.15 26.24 -16.82
C GLN A 164 18.49 26.95 -16.99
N GLY A 165 19.61 26.22 -16.89
CA GLY A 165 20.94 26.76 -17.14
C GLY A 165 21.09 27.31 -18.57
N ARG A 166 20.58 26.57 -19.57
CA ARG A 166 20.53 27.02 -20.96
C ARG A 166 19.68 28.27 -21.13
N GLU A 167 18.52 28.33 -20.49
CA GLU A 167 17.63 29.50 -20.57
C GLU A 167 18.29 30.75 -19.97
N VAL A 168 18.94 30.62 -18.80
CA VAL A 168 19.69 31.73 -18.18
C VAL A 168 20.83 32.20 -19.09
N LEU A 169 21.57 31.27 -19.71
CA LEU A 169 22.64 31.61 -20.65
C LEU A 169 22.10 32.26 -21.92
N ALA A 170 20.97 31.80 -22.46
CA ALA A 170 20.32 32.43 -23.61
C ALA A 170 19.87 33.87 -23.29
N ARG A 171 19.31 34.11 -22.09
CA ARG A 171 18.98 35.46 -21.62
C ARG A 171 20.22 36.33 -21.46
N ARG A 172 21.30 35.79 -20.88
CA ARG A 172 22.59 36.49 -20.75
C ARG A 172 23.20 36.81 -22.12
N LEU A 173 23.10 35.91 -23.08
CA LEU A 173 23.58 36.11 -24.45
C LEU A 173 22.83 37.28 -25.11
N LYS A 174 21.50 37.30 -25.01
CA LYS A 174 20.66 38.41 -25.49
C LYS A 174 20.94 39.74 -24.79
N ALA A 175 21.33 39.71 -23.52
CA ALA A 175 21.73 40.92 -22.81
C ALA A 175 23.12 41.40 -23.27
N ALA A 176 24.09 40.50 -23.39
CA ALA A 176 25.44 40.81 -23.83
C ALA A 176 25.47 41.44 -25.24
N THR A 177 24.66 40.91 -26.16
CA THR A 177 24.51 41.50 -27.51
C THR A 177 23.92 42.91 -27.50
N ARG A 178 23.16 43.30 -26.47
CA ARG A 178 22.63 44.68 -26.31
C ARG A 178 23.62 45.63 -25.66
N THR A 179 24.44 45.13 -24.73
CA THR A 179 25.38 45.98 -23.96
C THR A 179 26.58 46.49 -24.76
N GLY A 180 26.85 45.93 -25.95
CA GLY A 180 27.96 46.41 -26.79
C GLY A 180 29.35 46.02 -26.30
N ASN A 181 29.49 45.18 -25.27
CA ASN A 181 30.80 44.81 -24.73
C ASN A 181 31.33 43.51 -25.39
N PRO A 182 32.35 43.59 -26.26
CA PRO A 182 32.82 42.43 -27.04
C PRO A 182 33.50 41.36 -26.18
N LYS A 183 34.16 41.74 -25.08
CA LYS A 183 34.81 40.78 -24.16
C LYS A 183 33.78 39.95 -23.42
N ILE A 184 32.72 40.60 -22.91
CA ILE A 184 31.62 39.91 -22.22
C ILE A 184 30.85 39.02 -23.22
N LEU A 185 30.60 39.51 -24.43
CA LEU A 185 29.91 38.74 -25.46
C LEU A 185 30.67 37.45 -25.83
N ALA A 186 31.98 37.53 -26.06
CA ALA A 186 32.81 36.36 -26.36
C ALA A 186 32.81 35.32 -25.23
N GLN A 187 32.88 35.76 -23.97
CA GLN A 187 32.80 34.86 -22.81
C GLN A 187 31.44 34.17 -22.70
N VAL A 188 30.35 34.90 -22.94
CA VAL A 188 28.99 34.35 -22.86
C VAL A 188 28.70 33.40 -24.03
N ILE A 189 29.23 33.66 -25.24
CA ILE A 189 29.17 32.74 -26.37
C ILE A 189 29.85 31.40 -26.02
N ALA A 190 31.09 31.45 -25.55
CA ALA A 190 31.83 30.24 -25.17
C ALA A 190 31.17 29.45 -24.02
N ALA A 191 30.45 30.13 -23.12
CA ALA A 191 29.65 29.48 -22.08
C ALA A 191 28.35 28.88 -22.63
N ALA A 192 27.66 29.58 -23.53
CA ALA A 192 26.43 29.14 -24.18
C ALA A 192 26.65 27.92 -25.08
N GLU A 193 27.76 27.88 -25.83
CA GLU A 193 28.16 26.73 -26.65
C GLU A 193 28.39 25.48 -25.81
N ARG A 194 29.18 25.60 -24.73
CA ARG A 194 29.45 24.48 -23.82
C ARG A 194 28.20 23.95 -23.13
N ALA A 195 27.24 24.83 -22.84
CA ALA A 195 25.96 24.45 -22.23
C ALA A 195 24.94 23.90 -23.25
N GLY A 196 25.21 23.99 -24.55
CA GLY A 196 24.30 23.54 -25.60
C GLY A 196 23.09 24.45 -25.82
N VAL A 197 23.27 25.76 -25.72
CA VAL A 197 22.27 26.75 -26.17
C VAL A 197 22.07 26.62 -27.69
N SER A 198 20.91 27.04 -28.21
CA SER A 198 20.56 26.88 -29.64
C SER A 198 21.64 27.42 -30.57
N LYS A 199 22.04 26.62 -31.57
CA LYS A 199 23.03 27.00 -32.59
C LYS A 199 22.66 28.29 -33.31
N ALA A 200 21.37 28.56 -33.50
CA ALA A 200 20.89 29.78 -34.14
C ALA A 200 21.14 31.02 -33.26
N GLU A 201 20.86 30.91 -31.95
CA GLU A 201 21.09 32.02 -31.01
C GLU A 201 22.58 32.30 -30.83
N VAL A 202 23.40 31.26 -30.76
CA VAL A 202 24.87 31.38 -30.70
C VAL A 202 25.42 32.02 -31.98
N ARG A 203 24.99 31.58 -33.18
CA ARG A 203 25.43 32.16 -34.45
C ARG A 203 25.09 33.64 -34.59
N ALA A 204 23.87 34.03 -34.25
CA ALA A 204 23.45 35.43 -34.28
C ALA A 204 24.31 36.31 -33.35
N ALA A 205 24.68 35.79 -32.18
CA ALA A 205 25.57 36.48 -31.27
C ALA A 205 27.02 36.56 -31.80
N GLN A 206 27.50 35.50 -32.46
CA GLN A 206 28.82 35.47 -33.10
C GLN A 206 28.92 36.48 -34.24
N GLU A 207 27.92 36.55 -35.11
CA GLU A 207 27.86 37.55 -36.20
C GLU A 207 27.91 38.99 -35.68
N MET A 208 27.24 39.26 -34.54
CA MET A 208 27.30 40.57 -33.88
C MET A 208 28.70 40.85 -33.29
N ALA A 209 29.33 39.86 -32.68
CA ALA A 209 30.70 39.99 -32.17
C ALA A 209 31.69 40.28 -33.31
N ASP A 210 31.55 39.58 -34.45
CA ASP A 210 32.40 39.76 -35.62
C ASP A 210 32.21 41.14 -36.26
N ARG A 211 30.96 41.64 -36.33
CA ARG A 211 30.67 43.03 -36.77
C ARG A 211 31.36 44.06 -35.89
N TRP A 212 31.26 43.95 -34.57
CA TRP A 212 31.94 44.87 -33.65
C TRP A 212 33.48 44.78 -33.76
N ALA A 213 34.01 43.57 -33.97
CA ALA A 213 35.45 43.38 -34.17
C ALA A 213 35.94 43.98 -35.50
N ALA A 214 35.09 44.01 -36.53
CA ALA A 214 35.38 44.68 -37.81
C ALA A 214 35.30 46.21 -37.66
N GLU A 215 34.28 46.74 -36.97
CA GLU A 215 34.15 48.18 -36.68
C GLU A 215 35.31 48.72 -35.84
N ALA A 216 35.77 47.94 -34.84
CA ALA A 216 36.92 48.32 -34.02
C ALA A 216 38.23 48.38 -34.82
N ARG A 217 38.40 47.50 -35.82
CA ARG A 217 39.57 47.51 -36.73
C ARG A 217 39.53 48.65 -37.74
N GLY A 218 38.34 49.03 -38.21
CA GLY A 218 38.16 50.19 -39.11
C GLY A 218 38.28 51.55 -38.43
N LYS A 219 38.24 51.61 -37.09
CA LYS A 219 38.40 52.85 -36.29
C LYS A 219 39.78 53.01 -35.64
N ALA A 220 40.72 52.10 -35.89
CA ALA A 220 42.10 52.28 -35.42
C ALA A 220 42.68 53.53 -36.09
N PRO A 221 43.19 54.53 -35.35
CA PRO A 221 43.85 55.67 -35.96
C PRO A 221 45.04 55.15 -36.75
N VAL A 222 45.10 55.55 -38.03
CA VAL A 222 46.35 55.50 -38.77
C VAL A 222 47.25 56.49 -38.05
N GLU A 223 48.11 56.00 -37.16
CA GLU A 223 49.24 56.78 -36.65
C GLU A 223 50.17 57.01 -37.86
N GLU A 224 50.04 58.19 -38.47
CA GLU A 224 51.10 58.81 -39.28
C GLU A 224 52.15 59.44 -38.37
#